data_AF-A0A2G1ZW35-F1
#
_entry.id   AF-A0A2G1ZW35-F1
#
_cell.length_a   1.000
_cell.length_b   1.000
_cell.length_c   1.000
_cell.angle_alpha   90.00
_cell.angle_beta   90.00
_cell.angle_gamma   90.00
#
_symmetry.space_group_name_H-M   'P 1'
#
loop_
_entity.id
_entity.type
_entity.pdbx_description
1 polymer ?
#
loop_
_entity_poly.entity_id
_entity_poly.type
_entity_poly.pdbx_seq_one_letter_code
_entity_poly.pdbx_strand_id
1 'polypeptide(L)'
;MFTRNLMAELTDWKIRGKRSPLILRGARQVGKTSLIRLFAKAQFDSIFEINFEADKSFKACFDTFDPHDIILNIEKLSNEKIIAGKTLLFLDEIQESVNAISALRYFKEKMPELHVIAAGSLLE
;
A
#
# COMPACT_ATOMS: atom_id res chain seq x y z
N MET A 1 22.47 10.80 -0.98
CA MET A 1 22.24 10.79 0.48
C MET A 1 20.74 10.65 0.82
N PHE A 2 19.85 11.36 0.13
CA PHE A 2 18.38 11.28 0.31
C PHE A 2 17.77 9.87 0.26
N THR A 3 18.12 9.04 -0.73
CA THR A 3 17.54 7.68 -0.88
C THR A 3 17.90 6.73 0.26
N ARG A 4 19.09 6.88 0.86
CA ARG A 4 19.52 6.06 2.01
C ARG A 4 18.71 6.36 3.26
N ASN A 5 18.28 7.60 3.46
CA ASN A 5 17.49 7.99 4.62
C ASN A 5 16.06 7.43 4.52
N LEU A 6 15.42 7.61 3.37
CA LEU A 6 14.09 7.07 3.09
C LEU A 6 14.01 5.54 3.21
N MET A 7 15.00 4.81 2.73
CA MET A 7 15.04 3.35 2.89
C MET A 7 15.16 2.91 4.35
N ALA A 8 15.92 3.66 5.17
CA ALA A 8 16.01 3.39 6.61
C ALA A 8 14.68 3.68 7.30
N GLU A 9 14.01 4.78 6.95
CA GLU A 9 12.66 5.12 7.45
C GLU A 9 11.63 4.04 7.09
N LEU A 10 11.65 3.52 5.85
CA LEU A 10 10.75 2.43 5.44
C LEU A 10 11.06 1.13 6.18
N THR A 11 12.33 0.84 6.43
CA THR A 11 12.74 -0.35 7.19
C THR A 11 12.30 -0.25 8.65
N ASP A 12 12.50 0.92 9.27
CA ASP A 12 12.03 1.21 10.62
C ASP A 12 10.49 1.15 10.71
N TRP A 13 9.79 1.70 9.72
CA TRP A 13 8.33 1.58 9.62
C TRP A 13 7.86 0.12 9.60
N LYS A 14 8.53 -0.77 8.88
CA LYS A 14 8.17 -2.20 8.78
C LYS A 14 8.22 -2.91 10.14
N ILE A 15 9.25 -2.62 10.95
CA ILE A 15 9.53 -3.33 12.21
C ILE A 15 8.72 -2.80 13.40
N ARG A 16 8.10 -1.62 13.29
CA ARG A 16 7.26 -1.06 14.36
C ARG A 16 6.03 -1.94 14.62
N GLY A 17 5.84 -2.33 15.89
CA GLY A 17 4.75 -3.25 16.30
C GLY A 17 3.33 -2.67 16.22
N LYS A 18 3.16 -1.35 16.30
CA LYS A 18 1.88 -0.65 16.02
C LYS A 18 2.07 0.32 14.86
N ARG A 19 2.20 -0.23 13.65
CA ARG A 19 2.37 0.58 12.44
C ARG A 19 1.03 1.03 11.87
N SER A 20 0.99 2.29 11.45
CA SER A 20 -0.10 2.79 10.61
C SER A 20 0.28 2.56 9.14
N PRO A 21 -0.68 2.39 8.23
CA PRO A 21 -0.39 2.48 6.80
C PRO A 21 0.42 3.74 6.50
N LEU A 22 1.45 3.60 5.68
CA LEU A 22 2.32 4.71 5.32
C LEU A 22 1.80 5.35 4.03
N ILE A 23 1.78 6.68 3.98
CA ILE A 23 1.44 7.41 2.76
C ILE A 23 2.67 8.20 2.32
N LEU A 24 3.27 7.83 1.18
CA LEU A 24 4.33 8.61 0.54
C LEU A 24 3.71 9.64 -0.40
N ARG A 25 3.93 10.92 -0.10
CA ARG A 25 3.37 12.06 -0.84
C ARG A 25 4.43 12.76 -1.69
N GLY A 26 4.00 13.45 -2.73
CA GLY A 26 4.82 14.39 -3.51
C GLY A 26 4.37 14.51 -4.97
N ALA A 27 5.07 15.32 -5.77
CA ALA A 27 4.77 15.47 -7.20
C ALA A 27 4.86 14.15 -7.99
N ARG A 28 4.18 14.09 -9.14
CA ARG A 28 4.32 12.97 -10.10
C ARG A 28 5.78 12.87 -10.56
N GLN A 29 6.22 11.67 -10.95
CA GLN A 29 7.56 11.41 -11.52
C GLN A 29 8.78 11.62 -10.60
N VAL A 30 8.59 11.78 -9.29
CA VAL A 30 9.71 11.93 -8.32
C VAL A 30 10.31 10.60 -7.83
N GLY A 31 9.85 9.45 -8.36
CA GLY A 31 10.43 8.14 -8.07
C GLY A 31 9.87 7.38 -6.84
N LYS A 32 8.71 7.78 -6.30
CA LYS A 32 8.05 7.10 -5.16
C LYS A 32 7.76 5.62 -5.44
N THR A 33 7.11 5.32 -6.56
CA THR A 33 6.78 3.96 -7.01
C THR A 33 8.05 3.11 -7.08
N SER A 34 9.12 3.64 -7.69
CA SER A 34 10.41 2.95 -7.80
C SER A 34 11.05 2.66 -6.44
N LEU A 35 11.00 3.62 -5.51
CA LEU A 35 11.50 3.45 -4.15
C LEU A 35 10.73 2.35 -3.41
N ILE A 36 9.39 2.37 -3.47
CA ILE A 36 8.54 1.39 -2.78
C ILE A 36 8.77 -0.01 -3.35
N ARG A 37 8.84 -0.15 -4.68
CA ARG A 37 9.16 -1.44 -5.32
C ARG A 37 10.53 -1.97 -4.90
N LEU A 38 11.55 -1.11 -4.85
CA LEU A 38 12.88 -1.50 -4.39
C LEU A 38 12.87 -1.94 -2.93
N PHE A 39 12.17 -1.19 -2.08
CA PHE A 39 11.98 -1.54 -0.67
C PHE A 39 11.25 -2.88 -0.50
N ALA A 40 10.16 -3.09 -1.24
CA ALA A 40 9.38 -4.32 -1.20
C ALA A 40 10.25 -5.52 -1.56
N LYS A 41 11.00 -5.44 -2.66
CA LYS A 41 11.93 -6.48 -3.10
C LYS A 41 13.00 -6.81 -2.06
N ALA A 42 13.44 -5.82 -1.28
CA ALA A 42 14.48 -6.01 -0.27
C ALA A 42 13.94 -6.52 1.08
N GLN A 43 12.64 -6.35 1.36
CA GLN A 43 12.09 -6.51 2.71
C GLN A 43 10.88 -7.45 2.78
N PHE A 44 10.30 -7.87 1.67
CA PHE A 44 9.10 -8.69 1.64
C PHE A 44 9.29 -9.88 0.70
N ASP A 45 8.54 -10.95 0.96
CA ASP A 45 8.53 -12.13 0.09
C ASP A 45 7.83 -11.81 -1.23
N SER A 46 6.79 -10.97 -1.18
CA SER A 46 6.06 -10.49 -2.35
C SER A 46 5.51 -9.07 -2.18
N ILE A 47 5.18 -8.44 -3.30
CA ILE A 47 4.43 -7.19 -3.36
C ILE A 47 3.16 -7.43 -4.16
N PHE A 48 2.03 -6.95 -3.64
CA PHE A 48 0.79 -6.84 -4.39
C PHE A 48 0.55 -5.36 -4.67
N GLU A 49 0.78 -4.94 -5.90
CA GLU A 49 0.69 -3.55 -6.33
C GLU A 49 -0.62 -3.30 -7.06
N ILE A 50 -1.40 -2.34 -6.59
CA ILE A 50 -2.58 -1.81 -7.27
C ILE A 50 -2.26 -0.38 -7.68
N ASN A 51 -2.24 -0.12 -8.98
CA ASN A 51 -2.23 1.23 -9.51
C ASN A 51 -3.65 1.61 -9.94
N PHE A 52 -4.30 2.49 -9.18
CA PHE A 52 -5.71 2.83 -9.40
C PHE A 52 -6.00 3.67 -10.65
N GLU A 53 -4.97 4.30 -11.24
CA GLU A 53 -5.07 5.01 -12.51
C GLU A 53 -5.05 4.01 -13.67
N ALA A 54 -4.12 3.04 -13.63
CA ALA A 54 -3.91 2.04 -14.66
C ALA A 54 -4.95 0.91 -14.65
N ASP A 55 -5.32 0.41 -13.47
CA ASP A 55 -6.32 -0.64 -13.31
C ASP A 55 -7.43 -0.21 -12.35
N LYS A 56 -8.53 0.25 -12.94
CA LYS A 56 -9.70 0.74 -12.21
C LYS A 56 -10.56 -0.39 -11.63
N SER A 57 -10.35 -1.64 -12.03
CA SER A 57 -11.18 -2.77 -11.60
C SER A 57 -11.07 -3.01 -10.08
N PHE A 58 -9.91 -2.76 -9.51
CA PHE A 58 -9.68 -2.89 -8.07
C PHE A 58 -10.36 -1.81 -7.21
N LYS A 59 -10.87 -0.72 -7.80
CA LYS A 59 -11.54 0.33 -7.02
C LYS A 59 -12.76 -0.21 -6.27
N ALA A 60 -13.55 -1.06 -6.94
CA ALA A 60 -14.76 -1.67 -6.35
C ALA A 60 -14.44 -2.58 -5.16
N CYS A 61 -13.22 -3.12 -5.06
CA CYS A 61 -12.81 -3.92 -3.90
C CYS A 61 -12.85 -3.10 -2.60
N PHE A 62 -12.72 -1.77 -2.67
CA PHE A 62 -12.65 -0.87 -1.51
C PHE A 62 -14.01 -0.34 -1.04
N ASP A 63 -15.11 -0.69 -1.71
CA ASP A 63 -16.46 -0.18 -1.37
C ASP A 63 -17.02 -0.78 -0.08
N THR A 64 -16.48 -1.91 0.40
CA THR A 64 -16.88 -2.53 1.68
C THR A 64 -16.30 -1.81 2.89
N PHE A 65 -15.20 -1.07 2.70
CA PHE A 65 -14.36 -0.46 3.74
C PHE A 65 -13.75 -1.44 4.77
N ASP A 66 -14.12 -2.72 4.78
CA ASP A 66 -13.56 -3.73 5.67
C ASP A 66 -12.31 -4.38 5.06
N PRO A 67 -11.13 -4.32 5.73
CA PRO A 67 -9.89 -4.88 5.21
C PRO A 67 -9.99 -6.36 4.82
N HIS A 68 -10.72 -7.18 5.57
CA HIS A 68 -10.80 -8.62 5.28
C HIS A 68 -11.57 -8.86 3.97
N ASP A 69 -12.68 -8.15 3.78
CA ASP A 69 -13.46 -8.21 2.54
C ASP A 69 -12.69 -7.61 1.37
N ILE A 70 -11.97 -6.50 1.60
CA ILE A 70 -11.12 -5.86 0.58
C ILE A 70 -10.08 -6.85 0.09
N ILE A 71 -9.32 -7.47 1.00
CA ILE A 71 -8.29 -8.46 0.65
C ILE A 71 -8.93 -9.65 -0.06
N LEU A 72 -10.02 -10.20 0.47
CA LEU A 72 -10.71 -11.33 -0.16
C LEU A 72 -11.16 -11.02 -1.60
N ASN A 73 -11.68 -9.81 -1.84
CA ASN A 73 -12.11 -9.38 -3.17
C ASN A 73 -10.91 -9.15 -4.11
N ILE A 74 -9.82 -8.58 -3.60
CA ILE A 74 -8.57 -8.44 -4.36
C ILE A 74 -8.04 -9.83 -4.77
N GLU A 75 -7.92 -10.76 -3.83
CA GLU A 75 -7.42 -12.12 -4.11
C GLU A 75 -8.31 -12.87 -5.11
N LYS A 76 -9.63 -12.68 -5.06
CA LYS A 76 -10.56 -13.28 -6.03
C LYS A 76 -10.38 -12.70 -7.43
N LEU A 77 -10.16 -11.39 -7.52
CA LEU A 77 -10.01 -10.69 -8.79
C LEU A 77 -8.65 -10.98 -9.45
N SER A 78 -7.57 -11.02 -8.68
CA SER A 78 -6.21 -11.25 -9.17
C SER A 78 -5.81 -12.72 -9.23
N ASN A 79 -6.51 -13.58 -8.49
CA ASN A 79 -6.11 -14.97 -8.23
C ASN A 79 -4.72 -15.10 -7.56
N GLU A 80 -4.28 -14.06 -6.85
CA GLU A 80 -3.05 -14.04 -6.06
C GLU A 80 -3.35 -13.97 -4.57
N LYS A 81 -2.45 -14.49 -3.73
CA LYS A 81 -2.58 -14.48 -2.26
C LYS A 81 -1.82 -13.32 -1.63
N ILE A 82 -2.45 -12.64 -0.68
CA ILE A 82 -1.86 -11.59 0.14
C ILE A 82 -1.68 -12.13 1.56
N ILE A 83 -0.44 -12.37 1.94
CA ILE A 83 -0.11 -12.97 3.24
C ILE A 83 0.42 -11.88 4.17
N ALA A 84 -0.31 -11.58 5.24
CA ALA A 84 0.12 -10.60 6.23
C ALA A 84 1.54 -10.89 6.76
N GLY A 85 2.34 -9.83 6.90
CA GLY A 85 3.74 -9.91 7.32
C GLY A 85 4.73 -10.41 6.26
N LYS A 86 4.26 -10.98 5.14
CA LYS A 86 5.08 -11.46 4.02
C LYS A 86 4.89 -10.67 2.74
N THR A 87 3.65 -10.23 2.49
CA THR A 87 3.26 -9.45 1.32
C THR A 87 3.13 -7.98 1.71
N LEU A 88 3.75 -7.10 0.93
CA LEU A 88 3.47 -5.67 0.97
C LEU A 88 2.27 -5.37 0.07
N LEU A 89 1.19 -4.82 0.62
CA LEU A 89 0.13 -4.21 -0.18
C LEU A 89 0.54 -2.79 -0.54
N PHE A 90 0.73 -2.52 -1.83
CA PHE A 90 1.08 -1.21 -2.35
C PHE A 90 -0.07 -0.61 -3.15
N LEU A 91 -0.56 0.55 -2.70
CA LEU A 91 -1.67 1.31 -3.27
C LEU A 91 -1.12 2.56 -3.98
N ASP A 92 -0.84 2.45 -5.28
CA ASP A 92 -0.29 3.55 -6.09
C ASP A 92 -1.38 4.42 -6.71
N GLU A 93 -1.06 5.70 -6.93
CA GLU A 93 -2.01 6.74 -7.36
C GLU A 93 -3.31 6.73 -6.52
N ILE A 94 -3.19 6.60 -5.19
CA ILE A 94 -4.33 6.39 -4.27
C ILE A 94 -5.39 7.50 -4.32
N GLN A 95 -5.05 8.71 -4.80
CA GLN A 95 -6.05 9.77 -5.03
C GLN A 95 -7.18 9.36 -5.96
N GLU A 96 -6.92 8.40 -6.85
CA GLU A 96 -7.89 7.89 -7.80
C GLU A 96 -8.99 7.04 -7.13
N SER A 97 -8.83 6.71 -5.84
CA SER A 97 -9.81 5.95 -5.05
C SER A 97 -10.00 6.56 -3.64
N VAL A 98 -11.02 7.41 -3.49
CA VAL A 98 -11.43 7.98 -2.20
C VAL A 98 -11.78 6.89 -1.18
N ASN A 99 -12.37 5.78 -1.64
CA ASN A 99 -12.70 4.64 -0.78
C ASN A 99 -11.43 3.94 -0.29
N ALA A 100 -10.39 3.80 -1.12
CA ALA A 100 -9.11 3.25 -0.68
C ALA A 100 -8.42 4.14 0.36
N ILE A 101 -8.45 5.46 0.20
CA ILE A 101 -7.94 6.41 1.20
C ILE A 101 -8.68 6.24 2.53
N SER A 102 -10.01 6.19 2.47
CA SER A 102 -10.86 6.02 3.65
C SER A 102 -10.62 4.68 4.33
N ALA A 103 -10.35 3.63 3.55
CA ALA A 103 -10.09 2.29 4.05
C ALA A 103 -8.79 2.16 4.86
N LEU A 104 -7.80 3.03 4.64
CA LEU A 104 -6.50 2.98 5.33
C LEU A 104 -6.67 2.99 6.86
N ARG A 105 -7.63 3.73 7.41
CA ARG A 105 -7.88 3.73 8.86
C ARG A 105 -8.27 2.35 9.36
N TYR A 106 -9.10 1.64 8.60
CA TYR A 106 -9.58 0.31 8.99
C TYR A 106 -8.49 -0.75 8.84
N PHE A 107 -7.59 -0.63 7.87
CA PHE A 107 -6.39 -1.49 7.80
C PHE A 107 -5.56 -1.40 9.09
N LYS A 108 -5.38 -0.18 9.62
CA LYS A 108 -4.70 0.00 10.91
C LYS A 108 -5.46 -0.64 12.07
N GLU A 109 -6.78 -0.49 12.09
CA GLU A 109 -7.62 -0.90 13.23
C GLU A 109 -7.89 -2.40 13.26
N LYS A 110 -8.14 -3.01 12.10
CA LYS A 110 -8.65 -4.37 11.97
C LYS A 110 -7.65 -5.37 11.40
N MET A 111 -6.62 -4.91 10.70
CA MET A 111 -5.61 -5.79 10.07
C MET A 111 -4.19 -5.21 10.18
N PRO A 112 -3.73 -4.81 11.39
CA PRO A 112 -2.43 -4.13 11.59
C PRO A 112 -1.22 -4.97 11.19
N GLU A 113 -1.37 -6.29 11.10
CA GLU A 113 -0.35 -7.23 10.67
C GLU A 113 0.02 -7.07 9.20
N LEU A 114 -0.92 -6.64 8.35
CA LEU A 114 -0.70 -6.41 6.92
C LEU A 114 0.04 -5.09 6.72
N HIS A 115 1.15 -5.14 5.99
CA HIS A 115 1.89 -3.94 5.63
C HIS A 115 1.21 -3.27 4.43
N VAL A 116 0.69 -2.05 4.64
CA VAL A 116 0.06 -1.26 3.60
C VAL A 116 0.85 0.03 3.41
N ILE A 117 1.32 0.26 2.19
CA ILE A 117 1.89 1.54 1.76
C ILE A 117 1.02 2.11 0.65
N ALA A 118 0.74 3.40 0.70
CA ALA A 118 0.11 4.14 -0.37
C ALA A 118 1.06 5.20 -0.92
N ALA A 119 0.95 5.48 -2.22
CA ALA A 119 1.58 6.63 -2.86
C ALA A 119 0.54 7.40 -3.66
N GLY A 120 0.71 8.72 -3.71
CA GLY A 120 -0.18 9.58 -4.48
C GLY A 120 0.23 11.04 -4.41
N SER A 121 -0.32 11.83 -5.32
CA SER A 121 -0.10 13.28 -5.41
C SER A 121 -1.11 14.10 -4.62
N LEU A 122 -2.02 13.47 -3.84
CA LEU A 122 -3.18 14.10 -3.16
C LEU A 122 -2.87 15.19 -2.10
N LEU A 123 -1.70 15.81 -2.08
CA LEU A 123 -1.48 17.06 -1.33
C LEU A 123 -0.53 17.94 -2.14
N GLU A 124 -1.11 18.69 -3.06
CA GLU A 124 -0.80 20.10 -3.25
C GLU A 124 -1.95 20.92 -2.64
#